data_AF-A0A2W6NJE1-F1
#
_entry.id   AF-A0A2W6NJE1-F1
#
_cell.length_a   1.000
_cell.length_b   1.000
_cell.length_c   1.000
_cell.angle_alpha   90.00
_cell.angle_beta   90.00
_cell.angle_gamma   90.00
#
_symmetry.space_group_name_H-M   'P 1'
#
loop_
_entity.id
_entity.type
_entity.pdbx_description
1 polymer ?
#
loop_
_entity_poly.entity_id
_entity_poly.type
_entity_poly.pdbx_seq_one_letter_code
_entity_poly.pdbx_strand_id
1 'polypeptide(L)'
;MKSTIAQKQSRIQRRIYVLLSVMISFAVCSFWPTAYATAPTSHLAPAAVEQYAEQQAHALGTSNSDWLAAKLDYYPLGPGTHGWFVQASISDKRVGYMIISVTSLGELTLSEYGQGEQALYDNELLGQALERLHQTIVQAAGGKITAHYAPPLLAYWKLEYPNQDALYVDASNGDLLPGHTLLQLENNAPPSSWGAGKLLEPQHNSAGTVVRTNQVYTHPAFDPSQQLAWLTSEPLQPAHIEKSLQYKQNEALVFSAGERNLFYGGPLPVSAHQWWHQDSDSILYVALGGTHSVQRFVPFNTLRNDGHFYMINP
;
A
#
# COMPACT_ATOMS: atom_id res chain seq x y z
N MET A 1 54.44 9.91 -57.05
CA MET A 1 53.89 8.98 -56.02
C MET A 1 53.62 9.58 -54.64
N LYS A 2 54.16 10.74 -54.24
CA LYS A 2 53.89 11.32 -52.90
C LYS A 2 52.57 12.11 -52.77
N SER A 3 52.01 12.60 -53.88
CA SER A 3 50.80 13.45 -53.88
C SER A 3 49.50 12.67 -53.60
N THR A 4 49.41 11.42 -54.04
CA THR A 4 48.16 10.62 -53.97
C THR A 4 47.86 10.08 -52.57
N ILE A 5 48.85 9.99 -51.69
CA ILE A 5 48.70 9.47 -50.31
C ILE A 5 48.13 10.55 -49.37
N ALA A 6 48.57 11.81 -49.52
CA ALA A 6 48.10 12.93 -48.70
C ALA A 6 46.61 13.24 -48.90
N GLN A 7 46.13 13.12 -50.14
CA GLN A 7 44.73 13.38 -50.47
C GLN A 7 43.77 12.29 -49.96
N LYS A 8 44.26 11.04 -49.79
CA LYS A 8 43.48 9.92 -49.25
C LYS A 8 43.34 10.03 -47.72
N GLN A 9 44.37 10.51 -47.02
CA GLN A 9 44.32 10.74 -45.57
C GLN A 9 43.37 11.87 -45.16
N SER A 10 43.28 12.95 -45.95
CA SER A 10 42.38 14.09 -45.64
C SER A 10 40.89 13.74 -45.76
N ARG A 11 40.54 12.84 -46.70
CA ARG A 11 39.16 12.35 -46.87
C ARG A 11 38.72 11.39 -45.76
N ILE A 12 39.65 10.62 -45.19
CA ILE A 12 39.36 9.71 -44.07
C ILE A 12 39.19 10.52 -42.77
N GLN A 13 40.05 11.52 -42.53
CA GLN A 13 39.90 12.41 -41.37
C GLN A 13 38.58 13.19 -41.39
N ARG A 14 38.16 13.74 -42.54
CA ARG A 14 36.84 14.42 -42.65
C ARG A 14 35.66 13.48 -42.36
N ARG A 15 35.73 12.20 -42.74
CA ARG A 15 34.67 11.23 -42.44
C ARG A 15 34.63 10.82 -40.96
N ILE A 16 35.79 10.76 -40.30
CA ILE A 16 35.89 10.50 -38.87
C ILE A 16 35.33 11.67 -38.06
N TYR A 17 35.60 12.93 -38.45
CA TYR A 17 35.04 14.11 -37.75
C TYR A 17 33.51 14.23 -37.89
N VAL A 18 32.94 13.86 -39.04
CA VAL A 18 31.48 13.86 -39.22
C VAL A 18 30.80 12.74 -38.42
N LEU A 19 31.43 11.56 -38.31
CA LEU A 19 30.93 10.47 -37.46
C LEU A 19 31.09 10.78 -35.96
N LEU A 20 32.16 11.46 -35.54
CA LEU A 20 32.32 11.90 -34.15
C LEU A 20 31.30 13.00 -33.78
N SER A 21 30.97 13.93 -34.69
CA SER A 21 30.00 14.99 -34.37
C SER A 21 28.57 14.46 -34.25
N VAL A 22 28.19 13.43 -35.01
CA VAL A 22 26.86 12.80 -34.89
C VAL A 22 26.74 11.98 -33.59
N MET A 23 27.82 11.33 -33.16
CA MET A 23 27.85 10.61 -31.87
C MET A 23 27.83 11.54 -30.65
N ILE A 24 28.45 12.73 -30.75
CA ILE A 24 28.43 13.73 -29.67
C ILE A 24 27.09 14.46 -29.60
N SER A 25 26.37 14.64 -30.71
CA SER A 25 25.00 15.20 -30.68
C SER A 25 23.94 14.23 -30.13
N PHE A 26 24.16 12.91 -30.18
CA PHE A 26 23.26 11.95 -29.53
C PHE A 26 23.50 11.78 -28.02
N ALA A 27 24.70 12.09 -27.53
CA ALA A 27 25.02 11.94 -26.11
C ALA A 27 24.52 13.10 -25.21
N VAL A 28 24.05 14.21 -25.80
CA VAL A 28 23.64 15.41 -25.03
C VAL A 28 22.11 15.53 -24.89
N CYS A 29 21.32 14.67 -25.54
CA CYS A 29 19.85 14.71 -25.45
C CYS A 29 19.22 13.61 -24.57
N SER A 30 20.01 12.75 -23.92
CA SER A 30 19.48 11.58 -23.16
C SER A 30 19.38 11.77 -21.65
N PHE A 31 19.74 12.94 -21.11
CA PHE A 31 19.58 13.25 -19.69
C PHE A 31 18.48 14.29 -19.51
N TRP A 32 17.24 13.90 -19.86
CA TRP A 32 16.10 14.53 -19.22
C TRP A 32 16.06 13.94 -17.80
N PRO A 33 16.22 14.74 -16.74
CA PRO A 33 15.93 14.26 -15.41
C PRO A 33 14.43 13.92 -15.41
N THR A 34 14.10 12.63 -15.41
CA THR A 34 12.79 12.15 -15.01
C THR A 34 12.62 12.53 -13.55
N ALA A 35 12.12 13.73 -13.32
CA ALA A 35 11.54 14.09 -12.04
C ALA A 35 10.29 13.22 -11.90
N TYR A 36 10.43 12.09 -11.19
CA TYR A 36 9.29 11.26 -10.85
C TYR A 36 8.28 12.11 -10.09
N ALA A 37 7.02 12.08 -10.53
CA ALA A 37 5.96 12.76 -9.81
C ALA A 37 5.81 12.09 -8.44
N THR A 38 6.02 12.86 -7.38
CA THR A 38 5.89 12.39 -6.01
C THR A 38 4.58 12.89 -5.43
N ALA A 39 3.83 12.01 -4.75
CA ALA A 39 2.79 12.47 -3.85
C ALA A 39 3.42 13.34 -2.75
N PRO A 40 2.75 14.40 -2.26
CA PRO A 40 3.29 15.25 -1.20
C PRO A 40 3.60 14.43 0.06
N THR A 41 4.85 14.47 0.50
CA THR A 41 5.33 13.82 1.73
C THR A 41 5.27 14.80 2.90
N SER A 42 4.08 15.11 3.42
CA SER A 42 3.99 15.94 4.63
C SER A 42 4.19 15.08 5.88
N HIS A 43 5.35 15.20 6.53
CA HIS A 43 5.63 14.61 7.85
C HIS A 43 4.88 15.36 8.95
N LEU A 44 3.57 15.15 9.08
CA LEU A 44 2.79 15.74 10.18
C LEU A 44 1.65 14.79 10.57
N ALA A 45 1.82 14.06 11.67
CA ALA A 45 0.74 13.40 12.37
C ALA A 45 0.46 14.12 13.70
N PRO A 46 -0.79 14.16 14.19
CA PRO A 46 -1.08 14.59 15.56
C PRO A 46 -0.34 13.71 16.57
N ALA A 47 0.06 14.27 17.71
CA ALA A 47 0.78 13.54 18.76
C ALA A 47 0.05 12.26 19.23
N ALA A 48 -1.30 12.26 19.26
CA ALA A 48 -2.07 11.08 19.59
C ALA A 48 -1.86 9.92 18.58
N VAL A 49 -1.70 10.24 17.30
CA VAL A 49 -1.40 9.25 16.25
C VAL A 49 0.01 8.74 16.38
N GLU A 50 0.98 9.61 16.67
CA GLU A 50 2.36 9.22 16.93
C GLU A 50 2.46 8.25 18.10
N GLN A 51 1.85 8.60 19.24
CA GLN A 51 1.78 7.76 20.43
C GLN A 51 1.07 6.42 20.17
N TYR A 52 -0.05 6.44 19.45
CA TYR A 52 -0.76 5.22 19.09
C TYR A 52 0.09 4.32 18.19
N ALA A 53 0.78 4.88 17.20
CA ALA A 53 1.68 4.15 16.31
C ALA A 53 2.87 3.54 17.06
N GLU A 54 3.47 4.28 17.99
CA GLU A 54 4.55 3.77 18.86
C GLU A 54 4.07 2.58 19.71
N GLN A 55 2.86 2.66 20.29
CA GLN A 55 2.26 1.54 21.02
C GLN A 55 2.07 0.30 20.13
N GLN A 56 1.60 0.48 18.90
CA GLN A 56 1.44 -0.63 17.95
C GLN A 56 2.80 -1.20 17.52
N ALA A 57 3.80 -0.36 17.28
CA ALA A 57 5.16 -0.79 16.95
C ALA A 57 5.80 -1.57 18.12
N HIS A 58 5.58 -1.15 19.37
CA HIS A 58 5.98 -1.91 20.55
C HIS A 58 5.29 -3.28 20.63
N ALA A 59 3.98 -3.36 20.33
CA ALA A 59 3.25 -4.62 20.29
C ALA A 59 3.78 -5.57 19.21
N LEU A 60 4.02 -5.06 18.00
CA LEU A 60 4.64 -5.81 16.89
C LEU A 60 6.07 -6.24 17.25
N GLY A 61 6.79 -5.40 17.99
CA GLY A 61 8.10 -5.64 18.57
C GLY A 61 8.23 -6.92 19.40
N THR A 62 7.11 -7.40 19.98
CA THR A 62 7.10 -8.64 20.77
C THR A 62 7.27 -9.91 19.92
N SER A 63 6.90 -9.86 18.64
CA SER A 63 7.08 -10.98 17.70
C SER A 63 8.18 -10.73 16.67
N ASN A 64 8.43 -9.47 16.32
CA ASN A 64 9.49 -9.05 15.40
C ASN A 64 10.21 -7.80 15.95
N SER A 65 11.45 -7.99 16.43
CA SER A 65 12.26 -6.94 17.04
C SER A 65 12.58 -5.76 16.13
N ASP A 66 12.49 -5.92 14.80
CA ASP A 66 12.77 -4.83 13.85
C ASP A 66 11.84 -3.63 14.10
N TRP A 67 10.60 -3.88 14.52
CA TRP A 67 9.64 -2.82 14.85
C TRP A 67 10.08 -1.94 16.03
N LEU A 68 10.88 -2.46 16.96
CA LEU A 68 11.41 -1.69 18.10
C LEU A 68 12.56 -0.77 17.69
N ALA A 69 13.28 -1.12 16.62
CA ALA A 69 14.39 -0.34 16.09
C ALA A 69 13.98 0.59 14.94
N ALA A 70 12.74 0.46 14.46
CA ALA A 70 12.26 1.19 13.30
C ALA A 70 11.99 2.67 13.61
N LYS A 71 12.42 3.53 12.71
CA LYS A 71 11.91 4.89 12.59
C LYS A 71 10.53 4.84 11.93
N LEU A 72 9.58 5.59 12.50
CA LEU A 72 8.23 5.74 11.97
C LEU A 72 8.10 7.08 11.23
N ASP A 73 7.67 7.03 9.98
CA ASP A 73 7.37 8.20 9.15
C ASP A 73 5.87 8.23 8.83
N TYR A 74 5.25 9.41 8.95
CA TYR A 74 3.79 9.55 8.96
C TYR A 74 3.30 10.36 7.76
N TYR A 75 2.29 9.82 7.07
CA TYR A 75 1.70 10.42 5.88
C TYR A 75 0.18 10.43 6.01
N PRO A 76 -0.50 11.57 5.88
CA PRO A 76 -1.95 11.63 5.93
C PRO A 76 -2.59 10.94 4.72
N LEU A 77 -3.72 10.27 4.94
CA LEU A 77 -4.52 9.62 3.90
C LEU A 77 -5.81 10.42 3.65
N GLY A 78 -5.91 10.98 2.44
CA GLY A 78 -7.03 11.77 1.98
C GLY A 78 -7.15 13.18 2.59
N PRO A 79 -8.10 14.00 2.09
CA PRO A 79 -8.41 15.28 2.69
C PRO A 79 -9.05 15.09 4.08
N GLY A 80 -8.62 15.88 5.07
CA GLY A 80 -9.23 15.91 6.40
C GLY A 80 -8.68 14.94 7.47
N THR A 81 -7.51 14.31 7.25
CA THR A 81 -6.78 13.52 8.28
C THR A 81 -7.62 12.42 8.95
N HIS A 82 -8.32 11.61 8.16
CA HIS A 82 -9.15 10.50 8.67
C HIS A 82 -8.35 9.20 8.88
N GLY A 83 -7.13 9.17 8.37
CA GLY A 83 -6.19 8.11 8.60
C GLY A 83 -4.77 8.53 8.22
N TRP A 84 -3.82 7.70 8.62
CA TRP A 84 -2.40 7.87 8.38
C TRP A 84 -1.82 6.56 7.90
N PHE A 85 -0.98 6.67 6.87
CA PHE A 85 0.00 5.66 6.52
C PHE A 85 1.26 5.93 7.31
N VAL A 86 1.67 4.96 8.11
CA VAL A 86 2.89 5.02 8.92
C VAL A 86 3.87 4.03 8.36
N GLN A 87 4.97 4.51 7.78
CA GLN A 87 6.03 3.67 7.25
C GLN A 87 7.07 3.39 8.34
N ALA A 88 7.42 2.12 8.53
CA ALA A 88 8.47 1.70 9.44
C ALA A 88 9.75 1.36 8.67
N SER A 89 10.90 1.91 9.08
CA SER A 89 12.18 1.68 8.43
C SER A 89 13.38 1.63 9.38
N ILE A 90 14.39 0.82 9.05
CA ILE A 90 15.69 0.76 9.74
C ILE A 90 16.76 1.13 8.73
N SER A 91 17.53 2.19 8.99
CA SER A 91 18.59 2.66 8.07
C SER A 91 18.09 2.79 6.62
N ASP A 92 16.94 3.47 6.45
CA ASP A 92 16.23 3.68 5.18
C ASP A 92 15.70 2.42 4.49
N LYS A 93 15.87 1.24 5.09
CA LYS A 93 15.28 -0.01 4.63
C LYS A 93 13.91 -0.20 5.27
N ARG A 94 12.87 -0.37 4.45
CA ARG A 94 11.50 -0.59 4.94
C ARG A 94 11.41 -1.96 5.64
N VAL A 95 10.73 -2.00 6.78
CA VAL A 95 10.48 -3.24 7.56
C VAL A 95 8.99 -3.53 7.72
N GLY A 96 8.14 -2.54 7.45
CA GLY A 96 6.70 -2.69 7.42
C GLY A 96 5.98 -1.35 7.35
N TYR A 97 4.67 -1.38 7.53
CA TYR A 97 3.85 -0.18 7.68
C TYR A 97 2.60 -0.44 8.50
N MET A 98 1.93 0.64 8.89
CA MET A 98 0.60 0.62 9.51
C MET A 98 -0.34 1.58 8.78
N ILE A 99 -1.61 1.21 8.72
CA ILE A 99 -2.71 2.12 8.41
C ILE A 99 -3.48 2.33 9.70
N ILE A 100 -3.43 3.56 10.20
CA ILE A 100 -4.18 3.99 11.38
C ILE A 100 -5.34 4.82 10.89
N SER A 101 -6.56 4.50 11.31
CA SER A 101 -7.76 5.27 10.97
C SER A 101 -8.46 5.79 12.21
N VAL A 102 -9.32 6.77 12.02
CA VAL A 102 -10.23 7.28 13.05
C VAL A 102 -11.61 6.63 12.88
N THR A 103 -12.18 6.06 13.95
CA THR A 103 -13.55 5.54 13.93
C THR A 103 -14.58 6.67 13.88
N SER A 104 -15.85 6.35 13.63
CA SER A 104 -16.94 7.34 13.70
C SER A 104 -17.06 8.01 15.08
N LEU A 105 -16.56 7.35 16.13
CA LEU A 105 -16.50 7.85 17.51
C LEU A 105 -15.27 8.72 17.79
N GLY A 106 -14.35 8.87 16.84
CA GLY A 106 -13.12 9.64 17.02
C GLY A 106 -11.96 8.84 17.63
N GLU A 107 -12.06 7.51 17.70
CA GLU A 107 -11.03 6.65 18.30
C GLU A 107 -10.01 6.20 17.25
N LEU A 108 -8.74 6.12 17.63
CA LEU A 108 -7.70 5.58 16.74
C LEU A 108 -7.75 4.06 16.71
N THR A 109 -7.66 3.50 15.51
CA THR A 109 -7.64 2.05 15.29
C THR A 109 -6.58 1.65 14.26
N LEU A 110 -5.87 0.56 14.55
CA LEU A 110 -5.01 -0.12 13.59
C LEU A 110 -5.89 -0.88 12.58
N SER A 111 -6.07 -0.29 11.41
CA SER A 111 -6.95 -0.82 10.37
C SER A 111 -6.27 -1.90 9.54
N GLU A 112 -4.96 -1.77 9.37
CA GLU A 112 -4.12 -2.70 8.63
C GLU A 112 -2.66 -2.52 9.05
N TYR A 113 -1.86 -3.58 8.97
CA TYR A 113 -0.40 -3.46 8.91
C TYR A 113 0.17 -4.42 7.88
N GLY A 114 1.34 -4.07 7.35
CA GLY A 114 2.12 -4.93 6.46
C GLY A 114 3.51 -5.18 7.05
N GLN A 115 4.06 -6.36 6.77
CA GLN A 115 5.44 -6.70 7.14
C GLN A 115 6.29 -6.88 5.89
N GLY A 116 7.56 -6.45 5.96
CA GLY A 116 8.53 -6.60 4.88
C GLY A 116 8.89 -5.29 4.18
N GLU A 117 9.62 -5.43 3.07
CA GLU A 117 10.28 -4.30 2.38
C GLU A 117 9.40 -3.61 1.33
N GLN A 118 8.30 -4.27 0.95
CA GLN A 118 7.38 -3.75 -0.05
C GLN A 118 6.57 -2.58 0.51
N ALA A 119 6.54 -1.47 -0.22
CA ALA A 119 5.73 -0.31 0.14
C ALA A 119 4.30 -0.46 -0.38
N LEU A 120 3.33 -0.04 0.43
CA LEU A 120 1.94 0.09 -0.01
C LEU A 120 1.76 1.27 -0.97
N TYR A 121 2.49 2.37 -0.75
CA TYR A 121 2.54 3.51 -1.65
C TYR A 121 3.97 3.68 -2.16
N ASP A 122 4.22 3.30 -3.41
CA ASP A 122 5.53 3.40 -4.02
C ASP A 122 5.55 4.48 -5.13
N ASN A 123 6.46 5.47 -5.01
CA ASN A 123 6.56 6.57 -5.97
C ASN A 123 7.08 6.12 -7.33
N GLU A 124 7.88 5.05 -7.41
CA GLU A 124 8.32 4.49 -8.68
C GLU A 124 7.13 3.88 -9.42
N LEU A 125 6.30 3.11 -8.72
CA LEU A 125 5.06 2.55 -9.27
C LEU A 125 4.10 3.66 -9.72
N LEU A 126 3.92 4.71 -8.91
CA LEU A 126 3.12 5.88 -9.28
C LEU A 126 3.67 6.53 -10.56
N GLY A 127 4.99 6.74 -10.65
CA GLY A 127 5.63 7.30 -11.84
C GLY A 127 5.34 6.48 -13.10
N GLN A 128 5.53 5.15 -13.01
CA GLN A 128 5.23 4.22 -14.11
C GLN A 128 3.74 4.25 -14.49
N ALA A 129 2.84 4.29 -13.51
CA ALA A 129 1.40 4.38 -13.75
C ALA A 129 1.03 5.69 -14.48
N LEU A 130 1.58 6.83 -14.05
CA LEU A 130 1.33 8.13 -14.68
C LEU A 130 1.85 8.17 -16.12
N GLU A 131 3.00 7.58 -16.40
CA GLU A 131 3.54 7.45 -17.76
C GLU A 131 2.61 6.62 -18.64
N ARG A 132 2.20 5.44 -18.16
CA ARG A 132 1.27 4.53 -18.86
C ARG A 132 -0.08 5.18 -19.14
N LEU A 133 -0.58 6.01 -18.23
CA LEU A 133 -1.86 6.71 -18.35
C LEU A 133 -1.74 8.05 -19.10
N HIS A 134 -0.54 8.45 -19.53
CA HIS A 134 -0.24 9.76 -20.12
C HIS A 134 -0.65 10.96 -19.22
N GLN A 135 -0.50 10.81 -17.90
CA GLN A 135 -0.89 11.77 -16.87
C GLN A 135 0.31 12.48 -16.20
N THR A 136 1.48 12.50 -16.86
CA THR A 136 2.73 13.04 -16.30
C THR A 136 2.70 14.55 -15.99
N ILE A 137 1.70 15.27 -16.52
CA ILE A 137 1.57 16.72 -16.36
C ILE A 137 0.60 17.13 -15.24
N VAL A 138 0.04 16.20 -14.46
CA VAL A 138 -0.98 16.50 -13.44
C VAL A 138 -0.58 17.64 -12.51
N GLN A 139 0.63 17.60 -11.95
CA GLN A 139 1.13 18.66 -11.06
C GLN A 139 1.43 19.96 -11.82
N ALA A 140 1.99 19.87 -13.04
CA ALA A 140 2.27 21.03 -13.88
C ALA A 140 0.99 21.75 -14.35
N ALA A 141 -0.11 21.01 -14.48
CA ALA A 141 -1.44 21.53 -14.78
C ALA A 141 -2.14 22.16 -13.56
N GLY A 142 -1.48 22.25 -12.40
CA GLY A 142 -2.07 22.73 -11.15
C GLY A 142 -2.96 21.69 -10.45
N GLY A 143 -2.91 20.44 -10.89
CA GLY A 143 -3.56 19.30 -10.26
C GLY A 143 -2.85 18.82 -9.00
N LYS A 144 -3.49 17.89 -8.29
CA LYS A 144 -2.98 17.30 -7.04
C LYS A 144 -2.96 15.79 -7.13
N ILE A 145 -1.96 15.20 -6.49
CA ILE A 145 -1.92 13.76 -6.27
C ILE A 145 -1.98 13.56 -4.75
N THR A 146 -2.98 12.84 -4.27
CA THR A 146 -3.13 12.53 -2.84
C THR A 146 -3.22 11.02 -2.63
N ALA A 147 -2.54 10.52 -1.61
CA ALA A 147 -2.69 9.13 -1.17
C ALA A 147 -3.98 8.99 -0.36
N HIS A 148 -4.77 7.97 -0.65
CA HIS A 148 -6.05 7.68 -0.02
C HIS A 148 -6.13 6.19 0.34
N TYR A 149 -6.95 5.88 1.34
CA TYR A 149 -7.23 4.51 1.75
C TYR A 149 -8.71 4.35 2.05
N ALA A 150 -9.32 3.33 1.45
CA ALA A 150 -10.68 2.92 1.69
C ALA A 150 -10.67 1.52 2.35
N PRO A 151 -11.10 1.40 3.62
CA PRO A 151 -11.04 0.13 4.31
C PRO A 151 -11.98 -0.95 3.72
N PRO A 152 -11.63 -2.24 3.87
CA PRO A 152 -10.26 -2.75 4.04
C PRO A 152 -9.53 -2.77 2.69
N LEU A 153 -8.19 -2.85 2.73
CA LEU A 153 -7.30 -3.19 1.61
C LEU A 153 -7.24 -2.23 0.40
N LEU A 154 -8.12 -1.25 0.23
CA LEU A 154 -8.07 -0.39 -0.96
C LEU A 154 -7.18 0.84 -0.72
N ALA A 155 -5.90 0.72 -1.06
CA ALA A 155 -4.97 1.84 -1.12
C ALA A 155 -4.90 2.39 -2.54
N TYR A 156 -5.02 3.70 -2.71
CA TYR A 156 -5.03 4.33 -4.04
C TYR A 156 -4.49 5.76 -4.01
N TRP A 157 -4.05 6.24 -5.17
CA TRP A 157 -3.81 7.65 -5.42
C TRP A 157 -5.00 8.28 -6.12
N LYS A 158 -5.43 9.45 -5.63
CA LYS A 158 -6.40 10.31 -6.30
C LYS A 158 -5.65 11.40 -7.05
N LEU A 159 -5.90 11.49 -8.35
CA LEU A 159 -5.31 12.47 -9.26
C LEU A 159 -6.40 13.49 -9.59
N GLU A 160 -6.29 14.68 -9.02
CA GLU A 160 -7.24 15.77 -9.21
C GLU A 160 -6.71 16.74 -10.25
N TYR A 161 -7.56 17.15 -11.19
CA TYR A 161 -7.26 18.17 -12.20
C TYR A 161 -8.19 19.36 -12.05
N PRO A 162 -7.75 20.58 -12.42
CA PRO A 162 -8.67 21.69 -12.54
C PRO A 162 -9.76 21.40 -13.58
N ASN A 163 -11.03 21.48 -13.16
CA ASN A 163 -12.22 21.35 -14.01
C ASN A 163 -12.37 19.99 -14.76
N GLN A 164 -11.80 18.91 -14.22
CA GLN A 164 -12.02 17.55 -14.75
C GLN A 164 -12.30 16.59 -13.60
N ASP A 165 -12.91 15.45 -13.93
CA ASP A 165 -13.11 14.38 -12.96
C ASP A 165 -11.77 13.81 -12.50
N ALA A 166 -11.70 13.44 -11.22
CA ALA A 166 -10.51 12.83 -10.66
C ALA A 166 -10.30 11.42 -11.24
N LEU A 167 -9.04 11.06 -11.45
CA LEU A 167 -8.64 9.69 -11.74
C LEU A 167 -8.17 9.00 -10.46
N TYR A 168 -8.38 7.69 -10.39
CA TYR A 168 -8.05 6.88 -9.23
C TYR A 168 -7.12 5.76 -9.68
N VAL A 169 -5.95 5.67 -9.05
CA VAL A 169 -4.91 4.71 -9.41
C VAL A 169 -4.66 3.81 -8.22
N ASP A 170 -4.77 2.50 -8.39
CA ASP A 170 -4.47 1.52 -7.36
C ASP A 170 -3.01 1.63 -6.91
N ALA A 171 -2.79 1.76 -5.60
CA ALA A 171 -1.45 1.92 -5.05
C ALA A 171 -0.61 0.64 -5.05
N SER A 172 -1.25 -0.53 -5.23
CA SER A 172 -0.60 -1.84 -5.19
C SER A 172 -0.09 -2.32 -6.56
N ASN A 173 -0.71 -1.89 -7.66
CA ASN A 173 -0.39 -2.34 -9.02
C ASN A 173 -0.35 -1.21 -10.06
N GLY A 174 -0.75 0.01 -9.72
CA GLY A 174 -0.74 1.17 -10.61
C GLY A 174 -1.89 1.21 -11.62
N ASP A 175 -2.86 0.29 -11.55
CA ASP A 175 -3.99 0.21 -12.49
C ASP A 175 -5.05 1.29 -12.22
N LEU A 176 -5.78 1.66 -13.27
CA LEU A 176 -6.86 2.63 -13.16
C LEU A 176 -8.08 1.98 -12.52
N LEU A 177 -8.56 2.57 -11.43
CA LEU A 177 -9.75 2.12 -10.71
C LEU A 177 -11.03 2.74 -11.30
N PRO A 178 -12.20 2.07 -11.17
CA PRO A 178 -13.49 2.63 -11.58
C PRO A 178 -13.87 3.89 -10.78
N GLY A 179 -13.63 5.07 -11.39
CA GLY A 179 -13.75 6.35 -10.68
C GLY A 179 -15.15 6.67 -10.14
N HIS A 180 -16.22 6.27 -10.81
CA HIS A 180 -17.58 6.50 -10.32
C HIS A 180 -17.84 5.76 -8.99
N THR A 181 -17.41 4.51 -8.87
CA THR A 181 -17.60 3.72 -7.64
C THR A 181 -16.74 4.27 -6.49
N LEU A 182 -15.51 4.70 -6.79
CA LEU A 182 -14.63 5.35 -5.80
C LEU A 182 -15.20 6.68 -5.32
N LEU A 183 -15.71 7.50 -6.23
CA LEU A 183 -16.36 8.76 -5.88
C LEU A 183 -17.58 8.55 -4.98
N GLN A 184 -18.40 7.52 -5.25
CA GLN A 184 -19.50 7.14 -4.38
C GLN A 184 -19.01 6.68 -3.00
N LEU A 185 -17.94 5.89 -2.95
CA LEU A 185 -17.34 5.42 -1.70
C LEU A 185 -16.81 6.58 -0.85
N GLU A 186 -16.14 7.55 -1.47
CA GLU A 186 -15.67 8.77 -0.81
C GLU A 186 -16.83 9.65 -0.31
N ASN A 187 -17.89 9.81 -1.12
CA ASN A 187 -19.05 10.64 -0.76
C ASN A 187 -19.95 10.01 0.32
N ASN A 188 -20.00 8.67 0.38
CA ASN A 188 -20.75 7.93 1.38
C ASN A 188 -19.97 7.73 2.68
N ALA A 189 -18.68 8.09 2.71
CA ALA A 189 -17.93 8.12 3.94
C ALA A 189 -18.61 9.10 4.91
N PRO A 190 -18.95 8.67 6.15
CA PRO A 190 -19.65 9.53 7.08
C PRO A 190 -18.84 10.82 7.30
N PRO A 191 -19.45 12.01 7.21
CA PRO A 191 -18.75 13.25 7.47
C PRO A 191 -18.24 13.21 8.91
N SER A 192 -16.92 13.11 9.08
CA SER A 192 -16.35 13.16 10.41
C SER A 192 -16.40 14.61 10.90
N SER A 193 -17.06 14.83 12.02
CA SER A 193 -17.04 16.10 12.75
C SER A 193 -15.76 16.27 13.57
N TRP A 194 -14.80 15.35 13.39
CA TRP A 194 -13.54 15.29 14.13
C TRP A 194 -12.44 15.95 13.32
N GLY A 195 -12.38 17.27 13.37
CA GLY A 195 -11.22 18.00 12.87
C GLY A 195 -9.96 17.62 13.65
N ALA A 196 -8.78 17.76 13.02
CA ALA A 196 -7.48 17.53 13.66
C ALA A 196 -7.33 18.15 15.06
N GLY A 197 -8.04 19.25 15.34
CA GLY A 197 -8.07 19.91 16.64
C GLY A 197 -8.62 19.08 17.81
N LYS A 198 -9.47 18.07 17.56
CA LYS A 198 -10.05 17.21 18.62
C LYS A 198 -9.23 15.94 18.88
N LEU A 199 -8.36 15.56 17.94
CA LEU A 199 -7.33 14.52 18.11
C LEU A 199 -6.10 15.02 18.90
N LEU A 200 -6.05 16.31 19.23
CA LEU A 200 -4.99 16.91 20.07
C LEU A 200 -5.27 16.74 21.57
N GLU A 201 -6.49 16.35 21.97
CA GLU A 201 -6.74 15.96 23.35
C GLU A 201 -6.14 14.57 23.57
N PRO A 202 -5.29 14.38 24.60
CA PRO A 202 -4.76 13.07 24.93
C PRO A 202 -5.94 12.12 25.14
N GLN A 203 -6.10 11.14 24.25
CA GLN A 203 -7.01 10.06 24.55
C GLN A 203 -6.51 9.40 25.84
N HIS A 204 -7.40 9.24 26.81
CA HIS A 204 -7.17 8.51 28.04
C HIS A 204 -7.01 7.02 27.72
N ASN A 205 -6.01 6.66 26.91
CA ASN A 205 -5.49 5.31 26.86
C ASN A 205 -4.74 5.16 28.18
N SER A 206 -5.35 4.41 29.10
CA SER A 206 -4.77 4.09 30.40
C SER A 206 -3.32 3.70 30.22
N ALA A 207 -2.42 4.56 30.72
CA ALA A 207 -1.00 4.27 30.81
C ALA A 207 -0.83 2.99 31.63
N GLY A 208 -0.76 1.84 30.98
CA GLY A 208 -0.77 0.53 31.64
C GLY A 208 -1.26 -0.65 30.80
N THR A 209 -2.04 -0.44 29.73
CA THR A 209 -2.50 -1.56 28.90
C THR A 209 -1.36 -2.06 28.00
N VAL A 210 -0.94 -3.31 28.24
CA VAL A 210 0.15 -3.93 27.49
C VAL A 210 -0.43 -4.70 26.32
N VAL A 211 -0.20 -4.19 25.11
CA VAL A 211 -0.54 -4.90 23.87
C VAL A 211 0.63 -5.77 23.45
N ARG A 212 0.36 -7.04 23.10
CA ARG A 212 1.38 -7.99 22.63
C ARG A 212 0.87 -8.76 21.43
N THR A 213 1.80 -9.30 20.66
CA THR A 213 1.49 -10.15 19.52
C THR A 213 2.11 -11.53 19.70
N ASN A 214 1.41 -12.56 19.21
CA ASN A 214 2.00 -13.87 19.05
C ASN A 214 2.90 -13.90 17.81
N GLN A 215 3.69 -14.96 17.67
CA GLN A 215 4.41 -15.24 16.43
C GLN A 215 3.44 -15.32 15.24
N VAL A 216 3.85 -14.77 14.10
CA VAL A 216 3.10 -14.87 12.84
C VAL A 216 3.03 -16.33 12.42
N TYR A 217 1.84 -16.82 12.11
CA TYR A 217 1.66 -18.15 11.52
C TYR A 217 1.42 -18.01 10.02
N THR A 218 2.42 -18.41 9.23
CA THR A 218 2.37 -18.39 7.77
C THR A 218 1.72 -19.65 7.23
N HIS A 219 0.83 -19.47 6.25
CA HIS A 219 0.18 -20.56 5.52
C HIS A 219 0.95 -20.86 4.22
N PRO A 220 0.85 -22.08 3.66
CA PRO A 220 1.42 -22.39 2.36
C PRO A 220 0.93 -21.42 1.27
N ALA A 221 1.85 -20.91 0.45
CA ALA A 221 1.49 -20.02 -0.65
C ALA A 221 0.67 -20.78 -1.71
N PHE A 222 -0.38 -20.13 -2.20
CA PHE A 222 -1.19 -20.62 -3.32
C PHE A 222 -1.82 -19.44 -4.07
N ASP A 223 -2.31 -19.70 -5.27
CA ASP A 223 -2.99 -18.71 -6.11
C ASP A 223 -4.47 -19.13 -6.30
N PRO A 224 -5.45 -18.36 -5.78
CA PRO A 224 -6.87 -18.67 -5.92
C PRO A 224 -7.35 -18.83 -7.38
N SER A 225 -6.63 -18.24 -8.34
CA SER A 225 -6.97 -18.32 -9.77
C SER A 225 -6.60 -19.67 -10.40
N GLN A 226 -5.68 -20.42 -9.80
CA GLN A 226 -5.24 -21.73 -10.32
C GLN A 226 -6.21 -22.86 -9.96
N GLN A 227 -7.05 -22.68 -8.95
CA GLN A 227 -7.98 -23.72 -8.48
C GLN A 227 -9.37 -23.12 -8.21
N LEU A 228 -10.18 -23.04 -9.26
CA LEU A 228 -11.47 -22.32 -9.24
C LEU A 228 -12.62 -23.05 -8.54
N ALA A 229 -12.39 -24.23 -7.97
CA ALA A 229 -13.44 -25.04 -7.33
C ALA A 229 -14.10 -24.33 -6.12
N TRP A 230 -13.40 -23.37 -5.50
CA TRP A 230 -13.96 -22.57 -4.41
C TRP A 230 -15.10 -21.66 -4.87
N LEU A 231 -15.18 -21.28 -6.16
CA LEU A 231 -16.25 -20.41 -6.69
C LEU A 231 -17.64 -21.04 -6.59
N THR A 232 -17.72 -22.37 -6.61
CA THR A 232 -18.98 -23.12 -6.47
C THR A 232 -19.19 -23.66 -5.05
N SER A 233 -18.29 -23.33 -4.12
CA SER A 233 -18.38 -23.76 -2.73
C SER A 233 -19.18 -22.78 -1.91
N GLU A 234 -19.81 -23.27 -0.85
CA GLU A 234 -20.51 -22.40 0.10
C GLU A 234 -19.50 -21.59 0.94
N PRO A 235 -19.81 -20.32 1.27
CA PRO A 235 -19.03 -19.54 2.22
C PRO A 235 -18.87 -20.27 3.56
N LEU A 236 -17.66 -20.24 4.09
CA LEU A 236 -17.35 -20.78 5.40
C LEU A 236 -18.00 -19.94 6.50
N GLN A 237 -18.50 -20.62 7.53
CA GLN A 237 -19.02 -19.96 8.73
C GLN A 237 -17.86 -19.36 9.55
N PRO A 238 -18.06 -18.21 10.23
CA PRO A 238 -17.02 -17.55 11.03
C PRO A 238 -16.31 -18.47 12.03
N ALA A 239 -17.08 -19.29 12.74
CA ALA A 239 -16.53 -20.24 13.73
C ALA A 239 -15.62 -21.30 13.10
N HIS A 240 -15.88 -21.70 11.84
CA HIS A 240 -15.01 -22.63 11.14
C HIS A 240 -13.70 -21.97 10.73
N ILE A 241 -13.74 -20.72 10.26
CA ILE A 241 -12.53 -19.97 9.89
C ILE A 241 -11.64 -19.73 11.11
N GLU A 242 -12.23 -19.26 12.22
CA GLU A 242 -11.51 -19.07 13.49
C GLU A 242 -10.89 -20.37 13.97
N LYS A 243 -11.63 -21.49 13.90
CA LYS A 243 -11.11 -22.82 14.22
C LYS A 243 -9.94 -23.19 13.31
N SER A 244 -10.10 -23.05 12.00
CA SER A 244 -9.06 -23.38 11.01
C SER A 244 -7.76 -22.62 11.31
N LEU A 245 -7.85 -21.31 11.54
CA LEU A 245 -6.72 -20.46 11.87
C LEU A 245 -6.13 -20.79 13.26
N GLN A 246 -6.96 -20.92 14.30
CA GLN A 246 -6.53 -21.20 15.68
C GLN A 246 -5.81 -22.54 15.81
N TYR A 247 -6.35 -23.60 15.20
CA TYR A 247 -5.79 -24.94 15.25
C TYR A 247 -4.77 -25.19 14.15
N LYS A 248 -4.39 -24.16 13.38
CA LYS A 248 -3.35 -24.24 12.35
C LYS A 248 -3.63 -25.36 11.35
N GLN A 249 -4.92 -25.52 11.01
CA GLN A 249 -5.31 -26.41 9.94
C GLN A 249 -4.79 -25.77 8.66
N ASN A 250 -3.90 -26.47 7.93
CA ASN A 250 -3.29 -25.97 6.69
C ASN A 250 -4.31 -25.98 5.52
N GLU A 251 -5.51 -25.50 5.79
CA GLU A 251 -6.57 -25.33 4.81
C GLU A 251 -6.24 -24.09 3.97
N ALA A 252 -6.28 -24.23 2.65
CA ALA A 252 -6.10 -23.11 1.74
C ALA A 252 -7.37 -22.28 1.70
N LEU A 253 -7.37 -21.16 2.44
CA LEU A 253 -8.51 -20.26 2.59
C LEU A 253 -8.42 -19.09 1.60
N VAL A 254 -9.49 -18.86 0.85
CA VAL A 254 -9.64 -17.74 -0.08
C VAL A 254 -10.56 -16.70 0.51
N PHE A 255 -10.16 -15.43 0.51
CA PHE A 255 -11.02 -14.29 0.80
C PHE A 255 -11.56 -13.69 -0.50
N SER A 256 -12.86 -13.44 -0.55
CA SER A 256 -13.54 -12.78 -1.67
C SER A 256 -14.48 -11.71 -1.14
N ALA A 257 -14.30 -10.47 -1.59
CA ALA A 257 -15.13 -9.32 -1.27
C ALA A 257 -16.28 -9.11 -2.29
N GLY A 258 -16.67 -10.17 -3.01
CA GLY A 258 -17.74 -10.12 -4.00
C GLY A 258 -17.43 -9.12 -5.11
N GLU A 259 -18.32 -8.15 -5.33
CA GLU A 259 -18.14 -7.10 -6.34
C GLU A 259 -16.89 -6.25 -6.11
N ARG A 260 -16.47 -6.06 -4.84
CA ARG A 260 -15.25 -5.30 -4.51
C ARG A 260 -13.96 -6.00 -4.93
N ASN A 261 -13.99 -7.27 -5.32
CA ASN A 261 -12.82 -7.96 -5.88
C ASN A 261 -12.25 -7.23 -7.10
N LEU A 262 -13.07 -6.46 -7.82
CA LEU A 262 -12.62 -5.64 -8.93
C LEU A 262 -11.53 -4.63 -8.51
N PHE A 263 -11.51 -4.21 -7.24
CA PHE A 263 -10.52 -3.28 -6.69
C PHE A 263 -9.25 -3.96 -6.19
N TYR A 264 -9.24 -5.30 -6.11
CA TYR A 264 -8.13 -6.08 -5.59
C TYR A 264 -7.46 -6.92 -6.68
N GLY A 265 -7.90 -6.79 -7.93
CA GLY A 265 -7.49 -7.66 -9.03
C GLY A 265 -8.03 -9.09 -8.92
N GLY A 266 -8.97 -9.36 -8.02
CA GLY A 266 -9.55 -10.67 -7.79
C GLY A 266 -9.64 -11.08 -6.31
N PRO A 267 -9.97 -12.34 -6.05
CA PRO A 267 -9.99 -12.93 -4.71
C PRO A 267 -8.56 -13.15 -4.20
N LEU A 268 -8.38 -13.04 -2.89
CA LEU A 268 -7.06 -13.01 -2.26
C LEU A 268 -6.82 -14.29 -1.43
N PRO A 269 -5.62 -14.90 -1.50
CA PRO A 269 -5.28 -16.01 -0.63
C PRO A 269 -5.04 -15.51 0.80
N VAL A 270 -5.48 -16.29 1.79
CA VAL A 270 -5.06 -16.13 3.18
C VAL A 270 -3.66 -16.72 3.33
N SER A 271 -2.68 -15.86 3.60
CA SER A 271 -1.26 -16.23 3.61
C SER A 271 -0.64 -16.26 5.00
N ALA A 272 -1.25 -15.62 6.00
CA ALA A 272 -0.85 -15.77 7.39
C ALA A 272 -1.97 -15.34 8.33
N HIS A 273 -1.74 -15.52 9.63
CA HIS A 273 -2.52 -14.86 10.66
C HIS A 273 -1.66 -14.56 11.90
N GLN A 274 -2.11 -13.61 12.70
CA GLN A 274 -1.45 -13.21 13.93
C GLN A 274 -2.49 -12.79 14.98
N TRP A 275 -2.32 -13.29 16.20
CA TRP A 275 -3.11 -12.87 17.34
C TRP A 275 -2.46 -11.70 18.06
N TRP A 276 -3.27 -10.69 18.31
CA TRP A 276 -2.96 -9.54 19.15
C TRP A 276 -3.71 -9.70 20.47
N HIS A 277 -3.04 -9.45 21.57
CA HIS A 277 -3.58 -9.59 22.92
C HIS A 277 -3.49 -8.25 23.61
N GLN A 278 -4.62 -7.81 24.17
CA GLN A 278 -4.76 -6.61 24.96
C GLN A 278 -5.52 -7.00 26.23
N ASP A 279 -4.80 -7.11 27.35
CA ASP A 279 -5.35 -7.59 28.62
C ASP A 279 -6.10 -8.94 28.47
N SER A 280 -7.43 -8.98 28.66
CA SER A 280 -8.26 -10.18 28.46
C SER A 280 -8.77 -10.36 27.03
N ASP A 281 -8.63 -9.33 26.19
CA ASP A 281 -9.20 -9.29 24.85
C ASP A 281 -8.16 -9.72 23.81
N SER A 282 -8.63 -10.32 22.74
CA SER A 282 -7.78 -10.79 21.66
C SER A 282 -8.37 -10.42 20.31
N ILE A 283 -7.54 -9.88 19.43
CA ILE A 283 -7.90 -9.51 18.08
C ILE A 283 -7.10 -10.39 17.12
N LEU A 284 -7.82 -11.13 16.27
CA LEU A 284 -7.22 -11.89 15.20
C LEU A 284 -6.99 -10.98 13.99
N TYR A 285 -5.75 -10.88 13.54
CA TYR A 285 -5.41 -10.30 12.25
C TYR A 285 -5.13 -11.41 11.25
N VAL A 286 -5.72 -11.30 10.06
CA VAL A 286 -5.55 -12.25 8.97
C VAL A 286 -4.81 -11.55 7.85
N ALA A 287 -3.77 -12.20 7.36
CA ALA A 287 -2.93 -11.69 6.30
C ALA A 287 -3.43 -12.19 4.94
N LEU A 288 -3.63 -11.26 4.02
CA LEU A 288 -4.05 -11.51 2.65
C LEU A 288 -2.92 -11.14 1.67
N GLY A 289 -2.83 -11.85 0.55
CA GLY A 289 -1.77 -11.63 -0.45
C GLY A 289 -0.43 -12.29 -0.08
N GLY A 290 0.71 -11.67 -0.33
CA GLY A 290 2.01 -12.15 0.15
C GLY A 290 2.83 -13.02 -0.81
N THR A 291 2.25 -13.59 -1.87
CA THR A 291 3.01 -14.40 -2.84
C THR A 291 3.85 -13.54 -3.78
N HIS A 292 3.28 -12.44 -4.27
CA HIS A 292 3.94 -11.48 -5.18
C HIS A 292 3.72 -10.01 -4.76
N SER A 293 3.06 -9.81 -3.62
CA SER A 293 2.64 -8.50 -3.10
C SER A 293 2.86 -8.47 -1.59
N VAL A 294 2.70 -7.27 -1.00
CA VAL A 294 2.76 -7.10 0.46
C VAL A 294 1.81 -8.10 1.11
N GLN A 295 2.27 -8.75 2.19
CA GLN A 295 1.37 -9.48 3.08
C GLN A 295 0.65 -8.49 4.00
N ARG A 296 -0.67 -8.35 3.83
CA ARG A 296 -1.48 -7.29 4.46
C ARG A 296 -2.36 -7.87 5.54
N PHE A 297 -2.05 -7.58 6.79
CA PHE A 297 -2.77 -8.03 7.97
C PHE A 297 -3.92 -7.08 8.29
N VAL A 298 -5.14 -7.60 8.25
CA VAL A 298 -6.38 -6.85 8.53
C VAL A 298 -7.13 -7.57 9.66
N PRO A 299 -7.81 -6.84 10.57
CA PRO A 299 -8.65 -7.48 11.59
C PRO A 299 -9.68 -8.43 10.97
N PHE A 300 -9.79 -9.64 11.51
CA PHE A 300 -10.68 -10.69 11.00
C PHE A 300 -12.13 -10.21 10.92
N ASN A 301 -12.60 -9.47 11.94
CA ASN A 301 -13.95 -8.93 11.95
C ASN A 301 -14.21 -7.94 10.81
N THR A 302 -13.20 -7.15 10.42
CA THR A 302 -13.29 -6.24 9.27
C THR A 302 -13.46 -7.04 7.98
N LEU A 303 -12.66 -8.09 7.78
CA LEU A 303 -12.78 -8.95 6.60
C LEU A 303 -14.12 -9.68 6.55
N ARG A 304 -14.61 -10.20 7.68
CA ARG A 304 -15.92 -10.86 7.77
C ARG A 304 -17.09 -9.93 7.39
N ASN A 305 -16.95 -8.64 7.67
CA ASN A 305 -17.98 -7.65 7.32
C ASN A 305 -17.86 -7.19 5.86
N ASP A 306 -16.68 -7.33 5.25
CA ASP A 306 -16.41 -6.90 3.87
C ASP A 306 -16.64 -8.02 2.83
N GLY A 307 -16.54 -9.28 3.24
CA GLY A 307 -16.61 -10.39 2.31
C GLY A 307 -16.76 -11.77 2.95
N HIS A 308 -16.45 -12.78 2.16
CA HIS A 308 -16.62 -14.18 2.50
C HIS A 308 -15.32 -14.96 2.36
N PHE A 309 -15.19 -16.01 3.16
CA PHE A 309 -14.08 -16.94 3.07
C PHE A 309 -14.57 -18.26 2.48
N TYR A 310 -13.73 -18.87 1.66
CA TYR A 310 -13.96 -20.14 1.01
C TYR A 310 -12.77 -21.06 1.23
N MET A 311 -13.00 -22.36 1.16
CA MET A 311 -11.93 -23.34 1.19
C MET A 311 -11.64 -23.79 -0.24
N ILE A 312 -10.36 -23.94 -0.58
CA ILE A 312 -9.99 -24.73 -1.75
C ILE A 312 -10.17 -26.19 -1.38
N ASN A 313 -11.19 -26.82 -1.97
CA ASN A 313 -11.32 -28.28 -1.92
C ASN A 313 -10.22 -28.91 -2.79
N PRO A 314 -9.35 -29.78 -2.22
CA PRO A 314 -8.32 -30.49 -2.96
C PRO A 314 -8.90 -31.44 -4.01
#